data_AF-A0A2N1UUC3-F1
#
_entry.id   AF-A0A2N1UUC3-F1
#
_cell.length_a   1.000
_cell.length_b   1.000
_cell.length_c   1.000
_cell.angle_alpha   90.00
_cell.angle_beta   90.00
_cell.angle_gamma   90.00
#
_symmetry.space_group_name_H-M   'P 1'
#
loop_
_entity.id
_entity.type
_entity.pdbx_description
1 polymer ?
#
loop_
_entity_poly.entity_id
_entity_poly.type
_entity_poly.pdbx_seq_one_letter_code
_entity_poly.pdbx_strand_id
1 'polypeptide(L)'
;NMKGRIVFNGNIGQESEFISRFREQLLHSEHHDPAVRDSRKVLMITAAWQKREFKEGHIRQALHGIGIAPRYVDGYDVNVQNLSIYHDFNTLRQADDGLYRLYHAKQQVILAFKRFYREKNSGLIRILQKQLALLRESFPGISLAQALSYDVASGRQQLSQYNPWQMLYHYACQDIQASMAKLRAHDERMLAICHELDAAFVENSGLRSHPLYQRLRQELMSRVLSANSIFIFGGHVAVLFNRLNFFDLKDSFLEALDRGTNFYTVSAGSLSLCDYVVVFDEASSEWTQSSRMYDFELFDRGFGLVTKIQLFPHCKDYIAMEDPDTIAYTAARFSRSLCVGLDQHSFLLMETYQHQGREYERFTSVGQDEGLYLFRPNGSVEIAHYGTELALPGTLPYESRAV
;
A
#
# COMPACT_ATOMS: atom_id res chain seq x y z
N ASN A 1 -19.61 4.44 6.98
CA ASN A 1 -19.48 4.14 8.41
C ASN A 1 -18.39 3.12 8.62
N MET A 2 -17.12 3.54 8.55
CA MET A 2 -16.09 2.61 9.03
C MET A 2 -16.31 2.40 10.53
N LYS A 3 -16.24 1.15 10.98
CA LYS A 3 -16.38 0.81 12.41
C LYS A 3 -15.14 0.11 12.95
N GLY A 4 -14.33 -0.49 12.07
CA GLY A 4 -13.07 -1.11 12.41
C GLY A 4 -11.90 -0.15 12.22
N ARG A 5 -10.77 -0.50 12.80
CA ARG A 5 -9.53 0.29 12.76
C ARG A 5 -8.48 -0.42 11.94
N ILE A 6 -7.57 0.32 11.31
CA ILE A 6 -6.42 -0.24 10.59
C ILE A 6 -5.14 0.33 11.20
N VAL A 7 -4.25 -0.55 11.64
CA VAL A 7 -2.91 -0.19 12.12
C VAL A 7 -1.89 -0.61 11.07
N PHE A 8 -1.19 0.37 10.51
CA PHE A 8 -0.11 0.17 9.54
C PHE A 8 1.25 0.26 10.23
N ASN A 9 2.13 -0.70 9.94
CA ASN A 9 3.54 -0.64 10.31
C ASN A 9 4.43 -0.83 9.08
N GLY A 10 5.60 -0.16 9.10
CA GLY A 10 6.57 -0.18 8.00
C GLY A 10 7.39 -1.46 7.96
N ASN A 11 7.89 -1.91 9.10
CA ASN A 11 8.64 -3.14 9.24
C ASN A 11 8.62 -3.55 10.70
N ILE A 12 8.33 -4.80 11.03
CA ILE A 12 8.38 -5.18 12.44
C ILE A 12 9.63 -5.96 12.75
N GLY A 13 10.35 -5.54 13.81
CA GLY A 13 11.50 -6.29 14.29
C GLY A 13 11.10 -7.63 14.89
N GLN A 14 10.04 -7.65 15.70
CA GLN A 14 9.46 -8.87 16.27
C GLN A 14 7.93 -8.78 16.29
N GLU A 15 7.24 -9.77 15.72
CA GLU A 15 5.78 -9.81 15.65
C GLU A 15 5.11 -9.82 17.03
N SER A 16 5.78 -10.38 18.04
CA SER A 16 5.34 -10.36 19.44
C SER A 16 5.28 -8.96 20.03
N GLU A 17 6.20 -8.06 19.63
CA GLU A 17 6.16 -6.66 20.06
C GLU A 17 4.92 -5.95 19.50
N PHE A 18 4.50 -6.28 18.27
CA PHE A 18 3.26 -5.74 17.69
C PHE A 18 2.07 -6.03 18.61
N ILE A 19 1.97 -7.32 18.97
CA ILE A 19 0.84 -7.84 19.74
C ILE A 19 0.83 -7.23 21.13
N SER A 20 2.00 -7.14 21.76
CA SER A 20 2.15 -6.50 23.07
C SER A 20 1.74 -5.03 23.03
N ARG A 21 2.23 -4.28 22.03
CA ARG A 21 1.98 -2.84 21.87
C ARG A 21 0.49 -2.51 21.72
N PHE A 22 -0.26 -3.34 21.00
CA PHE A 22 -1.69 -3.14 20.79
C PHE A 22 -2.57 -4.08 21.61
N ARG A 23 -2.04 -4.63 22.72
CA ARG A 23 -2.77 -5.52 23.63
C ARG A 23 -4.15 -5.00 24.00
N GLU A 24 -4.25 -3.77 24.47
CA GLU A 24 -5.52 -3.20 24.91
C GLU A 24 -6.54 -3.18 23.75
N GLN A 25 -6.11 -2.80 22.55
CA GLN A 25 -6.99 -2.75 21.37
C GLN A 25 -7.32 -4.13 20.81
N LEU A 26 -6.47 -5.14 21.03
CA LEU A 26 -6.76 -6.52 20.67
C LEU A 26 -7.78 -7.17 21.61
N LEU A 27 -7.79 -6.75 22.89
CA LEU A 27 -8.72 -7.24 23.90
C LEU A 27 -10.07 -6.50 23.91
N HIS A 28 -10.11 -5.28 23.35
CA HIS A 28 -11.32 -4.48 23.21
C HIS A 28 -11.79 -4.44 21.76
N SER A 29 -13.07 -4.68 21.53
CA SER A 29 -13.63 -4.72 20.18
C SER A 29 -14.90 -3.89 20.07
N GLU A 30 -14.98 -3.16 18.97
CA GLU A 30 -16.14 -2.36 18.56
C GLU A 30 -16.97 -3.10 17.50
N HIS A 31 -16.71 -4.40 17.31
CA HIS A 31 -17.44 -5.21 16.34
C HIS A 31 -18.94 -5.22 16.65
N HIS A 32 -19.76 -4.97 15.63
CA HIS A 32 -21.20 -4.80 15.78
C HIS A 32 -21.90 -6.11 16.21
N ASP A 33 -21.42 -7.26 15.74
CA ASP A 33 -21.87 -8.59 16.20
C ASP A 33 -21.25 -8.92 17.58
N PRO A 34 -22.08 -9.07 18.64
CA PRO A 34 -21.59 -9.44 19.98
C PRO A 34 -20.87 -10.79 20.03
N ALA A 35 -21.27 -11.78 19.22
CA ALA A 35 -20.65 -13.10 19.25
C ALA A 35 -19.21 -13.06 18.73
N VAL A 36 -18.95 -12.25 17.68
CA VAL A 36 -17.59 -12.00 17.19
C VAL A 36 -16.76 -11.26 18.23
N ARG A 37 -17.35 -10.22 18.84
CA ARG A 37 -16.71 -9.40 19.89
C ARG A 37 -16.26 -10.24 21.08
N ASP A 38 -17.14 -11.09 21.58
CA ASP A 38 -16.89 -11.95 22.74
C ASP A 38 -15.89 -13.06 22.42
N SER A 39 -15.88 -13.55 21.17
CA SER A 39 -14.90 -14.55 20.74
C SER A 39 -13.46 -14.03 20.75
N ARG A 40 -13.28 -12.73 20.46
CA ARG A 40 -11.96 -12.12 20.21
C ARG A 40 -11.14 -12.91 19.18
N LYS A 41 -11.82 -13.53 18.21
CA LYS A 41 -11.19 -14.37 17.21
C LYS A 41 -10.15 -13.59 16.41
N VAL A 42 -8.95 -14.14 16.33
CA VAL A 42 -7.85 -13.57 15.55
C VAL A 42 -7.61 -14.43 14.32
N LEU A 43 -7.58 -13.77 13.17
CA LEU A 43 -7.20 -14.37 11.90
C LEU A 43 -5.84 -13.81 11.47
N MET A 44 -4.92 -14.68 11.10
CA MET A 44 -3.59 -14.33 10.58
C MET A 44 -3.54 -14.64 9.09
N ILE A 45 -2.93 -13.73 8.32
CA ILE A 45 -2.65 -13.91 6.90
C ILE A 45 -1.14 -13.83 6.73
N THR A 46 -0.51 -14.99 6.57
CA THR A 46 0.95 -15.14 6.44
C THR A 46 1.36 -15.72 5.09
N ALA A 47 0.52 -15.58 4.06
CA ALA A 47 0.79 -16.08 2.70
C ALA A 47 2.10 -15.57 2.11
N ALA A 48 2.54 -14.38 2.55
CA ALA A 48 3.83 -13.79 2.22
C ALA A 48 5.03 -14.68 2.62
N TRP A 49 4.85 -15.60 3.56
CA TRP A 49 5.85 -16.57 4.04
C TRP A 49 5.87 -17.86 3.22
N GLN A 50 4.98 -18.01 2.23
CA GLN A 50 4.96 -19.11 1.27
C GLN A 50 4.93 -20.49 1.95
N LYS A 51 5.94 -21.34 1.70
CA LYS A 51 6.09 -22.68 2.33
C LYS A 51 6.21 -22.61 3.86
N ARG A 52 6.50 -21.43 4.43
CA ARG A 52 6.58 -21.18 5.86
C ARG A 52 5.31 -20.51 6.40
N GLU A 53 4.20 -20.48 5.65
CA GLU A 53 2.91 -19.88 6.09
C GLU A 53 2.53 -20.36 7.50
N PHE A 54 2.77 -21.65 7.82
CA PHE A 54 2.49 -22.27 9.12
C PHE A 54 3.53 -22.03 10.23
N LYS A 55 4.52 -21.16 10.03
CA LYS A 55 5.56 -20.85 11.03
C LYS A 55 5.12 -19.74 12.00
N GLU A 56 3.81 -19.61 12.26
CA GLU A 56 3.25 -18.59 13.16
C GLU A 56 3.24 -18.95 14.66
N GLY A 57 3.91 -20.03 15.09
CA GLY A 57 3.80 -20.52 16.48
C GLY A 57 4.14 -19.46 17.53
N HIS A 58 5.12 -18.60 17.24
CA HIS A 58 5.51 -17.48 18.10
C HIS A 58 4.42 -16.40 18.19
N ILE A 59 3.68 -16.13 17.10
CA ILE A 59 2.54 -15.20 17.07
C ILE A 59 1.41 -15.76 17.94
N ARG A 60 1.09 -17.05 17.78
CA ARG A 60 0.05 -17.72 18.59
C ARG A 60 0.39 -17.62 20.08
N GLN A 61 1.63 -17.93 20.44
CA GLN A 61 2.11 -17.82 21.82
C GLN A 61 1.99 -16.37 22.36
N ALA A 62 2.32 -15.36 21.56
CA ALA A 62 2.18 -13.97 21.96
C ALA A 62 0.71 -13.55 22.15
N LEU A 63 -0.20 -13.95 21.25
CA LEU A 63 -1.63 -13.71 21.37
C LEU A 63 -2.23 -14.38 22.62
N HIS A 64 -1.84 -15.62 22.89
CA HIS A 64 -2.22 -16.34 24.10
C HIS A 64 -1.69 -15.63 25.35
N GLY A 65 -0.43 -15.17 25.31
CA GLY A 65 0.21 -14.45 26.41
C GLY A 65 -0.45 -13.14 26.80
N ILE A 66 -1.12 -12.45 25.86
CA ILE A 66 -1.88 -11.22 26.17
C ILE A 66 -3.32 -11.49 26.63
N GLY A 67 -3.79 -12.75 26.59
CA GLY A 67 -5.11 -13.15 27.09
C GLY A 67 -6.13 -13.55 26.01
N ILE A 68 -5.72 -13.73 24.75
CA ILE A 68 -6.59 -14.32 23.71
C ILE A 68 -6.55 -15.83 23.86
N ALA A 69 -7.54 -16.41 24.54
CA ALA A 69 -7.55 -17.84 24.84
C ALA A 69 -7.73 -18.69 23.56
N PRO A 70 -6.97 -19.78 23.40
CA PRO A 70 -7.21 -20.74 22.34
C PRO A 70 -8.55 -21.46 22.57
N ARG A 71 -9.22 -21.84 21.48
CA ARG A 71 -10.40 -22.71 21.55
C ARG A 71 -10.18 -23.90 20.65
N TYR A 72 -9.94 -25.07 21.21
CA TYR A 72 -9.67 -26.27 20.42
C TYR A 72 -10.97 -26.98 20.02
N VAL A 73 -11.13 -27.21 18.72
CA VAL A 73 -12.15 -28.09 18.13
C VAL A 73 -11.42 -29.07 17.23
N ASP A 74 -11.63 -30.37 17.44
CA ASP A 74 -10.96 -31.45 16.71
C ASP A 74 -9.42 -31.34 16.67
N GLY A 75 -8.83 -30.82 17.75
CA GLY A 75 -7.38 -30.62 17.88
C GLY A 75 -6.84 -29.33 17.25
N TYR A 76 -7.70 -28.48 16.68
CA TYR A 76 -7.29 -27.21 16.05
C TYR A 76 -7.79 -26.01 16.85
N ASP A 77 -6.93 -25.02 17.04
CA ASP A 77 -7.33 -23.72 17.61
C ASP A 77 -8.22 -22.98 16.60
N VAL A 78 -9.50 -22.87 16.90
CA VAL A 78 -10.49 -22.16 16.09
C VAL A 78 -10.63 -20.68 16.47
N ASN A 79 -9.95 -20.23 17.53
CA ASN A 79 -9.99 -18.83 17.95
C ASN A 79 -8.81 -18.03 17.41
N VAL A 80 -7.63 -18.64 17.33
CA VAL A 80 -6.48 -18.07 16.61
C VAL A 80 -6.25 -18.91 15.36
N GLN A 81 -6.58 -18.38 14.19
CA GLN A 81 -6.53 -19.13 12.93
C GLN A 81 -5.58 -18.49 11.93
N ASN A 82 -4.94 -19.31 11.10
CA ASN A 82 -4.30 -18.83 9.90
C ASN A 82 -5.30 -18.99 8.74
N LEU A 83 -5.40 -17.98 7.88
CA LEU A 83 -6.24 -18.04 6.69
C LEU A 83 -5.72 -19.08 5.70
N SER A 84 -4.41 -19.33 5.68
CA SER A 84 -3.74 -20.41 4.93
C SER A 84 -3.95 -20.36 3.42
N ILE A 85 -4.17 -19.16 2.90
CA ILE A 85 -4.55 -18.91 1.50
C ILE A 85 -3.48 -19.33 0.50
N TYR A 86 -2.20 -19.35 0.89
CA TYR A 86 -1.14 -19.89 0.04
C TYR A 86 -1.30 -21.42 -0.13
N HIS A 87 -1.60 -22.14 0.95
CA HIS A 87 -1.85 -23.58 0.88
C HIS A 87 -3.17 -23.90 0.17
N ASP A 88 -4.24 -23.14 0.39
CA ASP A 88 -5.52 -23.34 -0.32
C ASP A 88 -5.37 -23.16 -1.84
N PHE A 89 -4.57 -22.18 -2.28
CA PHE A 89 -4.21 -22.05 -3.69
C PHE A 89 -3.46 -23.29 -4.21
N ASN A 90 -2.52 -23.83 -3.42
CA ASN A 90 -1.77 -25.02 -3.82
C ASN A 90 -2.63 -26.29 -3.85
N THR A 91 -3.65 -26.39 -2.99
CA THR A 91 -4.67 -27.45 -3.03
C THR A 91 -5.42 -27.39 -4.36
N LEU A 92 -5.88 -26.20 -4.77
CA LEU A 92 -6.52 -26.04 -6.08
C LEU A 92 -5.57 -26.38 -7.24
N ARG A 93 -4.31 -25.95 -7.17
CA ARG A 93 -3.28 -26.30 -8.14
C ARG A 93 -3.10 -27.81 -8.29
N GLN A 94 -3.11 -28.56 -7.18
CA GLN A 94 -2.97 -30.01 -7.20
C GLN A 94 -4.22 -30.71 -7.76
N ALA A 95 -5.39 -30.14 -7.52
CA ALA A 95 -6.67 -30.70 -7.96
C ALA A 95 -6.97 -30.44 -9.44
N ASP A 96 -6.56 -29.28 -9.97
CA ASP A 96 -6.78 -28.90 -11.38
C ASP A 96 -5.54 -28.22 -11.97
N ASP A 97 -4.70 -29.02 -12.62
CA ASP A 97 -3.52 -28.56 -13.36
C ASP A 97 -3.88 -27.72 -14.59
N GLY A 98 -5.05 -27.94 -15.21
CA GLY A 98 -5.50 -27.17 -16.38
C GLY A 98 -5.78 -25.72 -16.00
N LEU A 99 -6.59 -25.51 -14.97
CA LEU A 99 -6.88 -24.18 -14.42
C LEU A 99 -5.60 -23.49 -13.93
N TYR A 100 -4.71 -24.23 -13.27
CA TYR A 100 -3.42 -23.70 -12.84
C TYR A 100 -2.55 -23.26 -14.02
N ARG A 101 -2.49 -24.03 -15.12
CA ARG A 101 -1.75 -23.65 -16.33
C ARG A 101 -2.29 -22.37 -16.94
N LEU A 102 -3.60 -22.17 -16.99
CA LEU A 102 -4.21 -20.91 -17.44
C LEU A 102 -3.83 -19.73 -16.53
N TYR A 103 -3.94 -19.92 -15.21
CA TYR A 103 -3.51 -18.90 -14.24
C TYR A 103 -2.03 -18.56 -14.39
N HIS A 104 -1.17 -19.57 -14.55
CA HIS A 104 0.26 -19.39 -14.70
C HIS A 104 0.61 -18.70 -16.02
N ALA A 105 -0.03 -19.06 -17.13
CA ALA A 105 0.15 -18.41 -18.42
C ALA A 105 -0.20 -16.90 -18.33
N LYS A 106 -1.33 -16.56 -17.70
CA LYS A 106 -1.69 -15.16 -17.41
C LYS A 106 -0.58 -14.44 -16.64
N GLN A 107 -0.08 -15.05 -15.55
CA GLN A 107 0.99 -14.46 -14.75
C GLN A 107 2.29 -14.26 -15.55
N GLN A 108 2.64 -15.16 -16.47
CA GLN A 108 3.79 -14.98 -17.37
C GLN A 108 3.62 -13.79 -18.31
N VAL A 109 2.42 -13.59 -18.86
CA VAL A 109 2.11 -12.41 -19.69
C VAL A 109 2.22 -11.12 -18.87
N ILE A 110 1.66 -11.11 -17.66
CA ILE A 110 1.78 -9.96 -16.74
C ILE A 110 3.25 -9.66 -16.44
N LEU A 111 4.06 -10.66 -16.13
CA LEU A 111 5.49 -10.49 -15.85
C LEU A 111 6.24 -9.96 -17.06
N ALA A 112 5.98 -10.48 -18.26
CA ALA A 112 6.58 -10.00 -19.50
C ALA A 112 6.20 -8.54 -19.78
N PHE A 113 4.93 -8.18 -19.58
CA PHE A 113 4.46 -6.80 -19.72
C PHE A 113 5.10 -5.86 -18.69
N LYS A 114 5.17 -6.28 -17.42
CA LYS A 114 5.82 -5.50 -16.34
C LYS A 114 7.30 -5.23 -16.65
N ARG A 115 8.01 -6.13 -17.35
CA ARG A 115 9.38 -5.86 -17.83
C ARG A 115 9.45 -4.69 -18.83
N PHE A 116 8.57 -4.67 -19.83
CA PHE A 116 8.49 -3.52 -20.77
C PHE A 116 8.14 -2.22 -20.04
N TYR A 117 7.23 -2.32 -19.07
CA TYR A 117 6.83 -1.19 -18.26
C TYR A 117 8.01 -0.61 -17.46
N ARG A 118 8.79 -1.45 -16.78
CA ARG A 118 9.98 -1.06 -16.00
C ARG A 118 11.00 -0.35 -16.87
N GLU A 119 11.42 -0.96 -18.00
CA GLU A 119 12.41 -0.37 -18.91
C GLU A 119 12.01 1.04 -19.35
N LYS A 120 10.75 1.20 -19.74
CA LYS A 120 10.24 2.50 -20.19
C LYS A 120 10.11 3.51 -19.04
N ASN A 121 9.73 3.09 -17.84
CA ASN A 121 9.72 3.96 -16.67
C ASN A 121 11.13 4.43 -16.31
N SER A 122 12.11 3.54 -16.25
CA SER A 122 13.50 3.90 -16.00
C SER A 122 14.02 4.85 -17.11
N GLY A 123 13.59 4.68 -18.36
CA GLY A 123 13.83 5.64 -19.44
C GLY A 123 13.23 7.03 -19.19
N LEU A 124 11.96 7.11 -18.79
CA LEU A 124 11.27 8.37 -18.47
C LEU A 124 11.89 9.09 -17.27
N ILE A 125 12.29 8.33 -16.25
CA ILE A 125 13.01 8.84 -15.07
C ILE A 125 14.35 9.47 -15.49
N ARG A 126 15.13 8.79 -16.32
CA ARG A 126 16.40 9.33 -16.86
C ARG A 126 16.18 10.61 -17.67
N ILE A 127 15.12 10.69 -18.46
CA ILE A 127 14.75 11.91 -19.20
C ILE A 127 14.45 13.05 -18.23
N LEU A 128 13.64 12.81 -17.20
CA LEU A 128 13.29 13.80 -16.19
C LEU A 128 14.53 14.34 -15.46
N GLN A 129 15.44 13.46 -15.06
CA GLN A 129 16.70 13.83 -14.41
C GLN A 129 17.58 14.68 -15.33
N LYS A 130 17.70 14.31 -16.61
CA LYS A 130 18.47 15.07 -17.59
C LYS A 130 17.86 16.45 -17.86
N GLN A 131 16.53 16.54 -17.98
CA GLN A 131 15.83 17.82 -18.14
C GLN A 131 16.10 18.75 -16.96
N LEU A 132 16.04 18.23 -15.73
CA LEU A 132 16.35 19.01 -14.53
C LEU A 132 17.82 19.45 -14.48
N ALA A 133 18.76 18.57 -14.85
CA ALA A 133 20.18 18.91 -14.91
C ALA A 133 20.46 20.03 -15.91
N LEU A 134 19.91 19.94 -17.13
CA LEU A 134 20.02 21.00 -18.15
C LEU A 134 19.41 22.33 -17.68
N LEU A 135 18.28 22.27 -16.98
CA LEU A 135 17.65 23.46 -16.44
C LEU A 135 18.54 24.13 -15.37
N ARG A 136 19.24 23.34 -14.54
CA ARG A 136 20.18 23.83 -13.52
C ARG A 136 21.42 24.50 -14.10
N GLU A 137 21.86 24.13 -15.31
CA GLU A 137 22.98 24.80 -15.99
C GLU A 137 22.65 26.28 -16.27
N SER A 138 21.39 26.58 -16.57
CA SER A 138 20.92 27.94 -16.86
C SER A 138 20.34 28.67 -15.63
N PHE A 139 19.78 27.92 -14.67
CA PHE A 139 19.16 28.47 -13.46
C PHE A 139 19.69 27.75 -12.21
N PRO A 140 20.88 28.13 -11.72
CA PRO A 140 21.46 27.52 -10.54
C PRO A 140 20.52 27.61 -9.33
N GLY A 141 20.38 26.49 -8.61
CA GLY A 141 19.55 26.41 -7.41
C GLY A 141 18.09 26.03 -7.65
N ILE A 142 17.64 25.85 -8.90
CA ILE A 142 16.29 25.35 -9.17
C ILE A 142 16.12 23.90 -8.68
N SER A 143 15.02 23.63 -7.98
CA SER A 143 14.61 22.30 -7.55
C SER A 143 13.56 21.69 -8.48
N LEU A 144 13.43 20.35 -8.45
CA LEU A 144 12.34 19.67 -9.15
C LEU A 144 10.97 20.16 -8.68
N ALA A 145 10.81 20.40 -7.38
CA ALA A 145 9.56 20.91 -6.80
C ALA A 145 9.16 22.27 -7.41
N GLN A 146 10.12 23.17 -7.64
CA GLN A 146 9.85 24.45 -8.30
C GLN A 146 9.42 24.25 -9.74
N ALA A 147 10.12 23.38 -10.49
CA ALA A 147 9.75 23.10 -11.88
C ALA A 147 8.36 22.46 -12.00
N LEU A 148 8.02 21.54 -11.09
CA LEU A 148 6.72 20.86 -11.08
C LEU A 148 5.55 21.74 -10.61
N SER A 149 5.81 22.72 -9.74
CA SER A 149 4.79 23.65 -9.24
C SER A 149 4.66 24.94 -10.07
N TYR A 150 5.51 25.12 -11.09
CA TYR A 150 5.46 26.26 -11.99
C TYR A 150 4.10 26.39 -12.69
N ASP A 151 3.46 27.55 -12.58
CA ASP A 151 2.20 27.85 -13.26
C ASP A 151 2.45 28.18 -14.74
N VAL A 152 2.33 27.16 -15.58
CA VAL A 152 2.45 27.28 -17.04
C VAL A 152 1.39 28.23 -17.63
N ALA A 153 0.18 28.28 -17.07
CA ALA A 153 -0.88 29.13 -17.61
C ALA A 153 -0.57 30.62 -17.38
N SER A 154 -0.23 30.99 -16.14
CA SER A 154 0.17 32.37 -15.80
C SER A 154 1.49 32.75 -16.47
N GLY A 155 2.44 31.82 -16.53
CA GLY A 155 3.73 32.02 -17.20
C GLY A 155 3.57 32.44 -18.66
N ARG A 156 2.64 31.83 -19.40
CA ARG A 156 2.36 32.18 -20.80
C ARG A 156 1.88 33.62 -20.98
N GLN A 157 1.11 34.16 -20.04
CA GLN A 157 0.61 35.54 -20.09
C GLN A 157 1.73 36.56 -19.85
N GLN A 158 2.72 36.20 -19.02
CA GLN A 158 3.86 37.05 -18.68
C GLN A 158 4.94 37.12 -19.77
N LEU A 159 4.93 36.20 -20.74
CA LEU A 159 5.82 36.22 -21.93
C LEU A 159 5.50 37.36 -22.93
N SER A 160 4.61 38.29 -22.57
CA SER A 160 4.25 39.46 -23.39
C SER A 160 5.42 40.42 -23.63
N GLN A 161 6.49 40.32 -22.83
CA GLN A 161 7.77 41.00 -23.07
C GLN A 161 8.81 39.94 -23.47
N TYR A 162 9.46 40.10 -24.63
CA TYR A 162 10.44 39.13 -25.13
C TYR A 162 11.67 39.07 -24.22
N ASN A 163 11.73 38.06 -23.36
CA ASN A 163 12.89 37.72 -22.55
C ASN A 163 13.26 36.24 -22.81
N PRO A 164 14.33 35.97 -23.58
CA PRO A 164 14.73 34.61 -23.95
C PRO A 164 14.94 33.67 -22.75
N TRP A 165 15.43 34.18 -21.63
CA TRP A 165 15.66 33.37 -20.43
C TRP A 165 14.35 33.01 -19.73
N GLN A 166 13.38 33.92 -19.67
CA GLN A 166 12.04 33.60 -19.15
C GLN A 166 11.32 32.59 -20.04
N MET A 167 11.49 32.67 -21.37
CA MET A 167 10.97 31.68 -22.31
C MET A 167 11.62 30.31 -22.08
N LEU A 168 12.95 30.24 -21.96
CA LEU A 168 13.66 28.99 -21.67
C LEU A 168 13.14 28.35 -20.38
N TYR A 169 13.05 29.12 -19.30
CA TYR A 169 12.53 28.64 -18.01
C TYR A 169 11.11 28.09 -18.15
N HIS A 170 10.21 28.85 -18.77
CA HIS A 170 8.82 28.48 -18.98
C HIS A 170 8.68 27.13 -19.71
N TYR A 171 9.33 27.00 -20.87
CA TYR A 171 9.21 25.79 -21.69
C TYR A 171 9.91 24.59 -21.06
N ALA A 172 11.02 24.80 -20.35
CA ALA A 172 11.70 23.71 -19.65
C ALA A 172 10.87 23.19 -18.46
N CYS A 173 10.25 24.07 -17.66
CA CYS A 173 9.33 23.64 -16.61
C CYS A 173 8.12 22.89 -17.19
N GLN A 174 7.55 23.38 -18.30
CA GLN A 174 6.46 22.70 -19.00
C GLN A 174 6.88 21.29 -19.47
N ASP A 175 8.08 21.13 -20.02
CA ASP A 175 8.58 19.84 -20.50
C ASP A 175 8.84 18.84 -19.34
N ILE A 176 9.37 19.31 -18.22
CA ILE A 176 9.51 18.52 -16.98
C ILE A 176 8.14 18.04 -16.48
N GLN A 177 7.14 18.92 -16.43
CA GLN A 177 5.77 18.56 -16.03
C GLN A 177 5.15 17.54 -17.00
N ALA A 178 5.40 17.68 -18.31
CA ALA A 178 4.94 16.73 -19.32
C ALA A 178 5.60 15.36 -19.17
N SER A 179 6.89 15.29 -18.85
CA SER A 179 7.59 14.04 -18.53
C SER A 179 7.00 13.34 -17.31
N MET A 180 6.74 14.08 -16.22
CA MET A 180 6.09 13.53 -15.02
C MET A 180 4.66 13.03 -15.33
N ALA A 181 3.88 13.77 -16.11
CA ALA A 181 2.54 13.34 -16.52
C ALA A 181 2.58 12.06 -17.37
N LYS A 182 3.55 11.92 -18.28
CA LYS A 182 3.76 10.70 -19.07
C LYS A 182 4.11 9.50 -18.20
N LEU A 183 4.93 9.70 -17.16
CA LEU A 183 5.26 8.65 -16.20
C LEU A 183 4.01 8.13 -15.48
N ARG A 184 3.19 9.04 -14.91
CA ARG A 184 1.92 8.66 -14.26
C ARG A 184 0.92 8.01 -15.22
N ALA A 185 0.83 8.49 -16.46
CA ALA A 185 -0.04 7.89 -17.47
C ALA A 185 0.43 6.47 -17.85
N HIS A 186 1.73 6.21 -17.79
CA HIS A 186 2.29 4.90 -18.04
C HIS A 186 2.02 3.92 -16.89
N ASP A 187 2.14 4.39 -15.64
CA ASP A 187 1.71 3.68 -14.44
C ASP A 187 0.25 3.23 -14.57
N GLU A 188 -0.68 4.15 -14.88
CA GLU A 188 -2.11 3.82 -15.06
C GLU A 188 -2.37 2.84 -16.20
N ARG A 189 -1.65 2.97 -17.32
CA ARG A 189 -1.79 2.03 -18.44
C ARG A 189 -1.36 0.62 -18.04
N MET A 190 -0.28 0.49 -17.28
CA MET A 190 0.18 -0.81 -16.79
C MET A 190 -0.87 -1.47 -15.91
N LEU A 191 -1.44 -0.71 -14.97
CA LEU A 191 -2.52 -1.19 -14.11
C LEU A 191 -3.75 -1.63 -14.90
N ALA A 192 -4.16 -0.85 -15.91
CA ALA A 192 -5.30 -1.19 -16.75
C ALA A 192 -5.09 -2.52 -17.50
N ILE A 193 -3.90 -2.75 -18.04
CA ILE A 193 -3.57 -3.99 -18.74
C ILE A 193 -3.53 -5.18 -17.78
N CYS A 194 -2.95 -5.03 -16.58
CA CYS A 194 -2.99 -6.07 -15.56
C CYS A 194 -4.42 -6.45 -15.18
N HIS A 195 -5.29 -5.46 -15.01
CA HIS A 195 -6.70 -5.68 -14.71
C HIS A 195 -7.44 -6.39 -15.85
N GLU A 196 -7.20 -5.98 -17.10
CA GLU A 196 -7.78 -6.63 -18.29
C GLU A 196 -7.38 -8.12 -18.37
N LEU A 197 -6.11 -8.44 -18.12
CA LEU A 197 -5.62 -9.81 -18.12
C LEU A 197 -6.23 -10.65 -16.98
N ASP A 198 -6.41 -10.06 -15.80
CA ASP A 198 -7.10 -10.71 -14.69
C ASP A 198 -8.57 -10.98 -15.01
N ALA A 199 -9.28 -9.99 -15.55
CA ALA A 199 -10.68 -10.13 -15.95
C ALA A 199 -10.86 -11.21 -17.02
N ALA A 200 -10.02 -11.17 -18.07
CA ALA A 200 -10.04 -12.17 -19.14
C ALA A 200 -9.78 -13.58 -18.62
N PHE A 201 -8.87 -13.76 -17.67
CA PHE A 201 -8.65 -15.06 -17.02
C PHE A 201 -9.89 -15.53 -16.26
N VAL A 202 -10.51 -14.67 -15.45
CA VAL A 202 -11.70 -15.03 -14.66
C VAL A 202 -12.86 -15.44 -15.57
N GLU A 203 -13.08 -14.69 -16.66
CA GLU A 203 -14.16 -14.92 -17.62
C GLU A 203 -13.96 -16.21 -18.43
N ASN A 204 -12.73 -16.48 -18.88
CA ASN A 204 -12.46 -17.55 -19.86
C ASN A 204 -11.95 -18.87 -19.24
N SER A 205 -11.60 -18.91 -17.96
CA SER A 205 -11.02 -20.12 -17.33
C SER A 205 -12.03 -21.03 -16.64
N GLY A 206 -13.28 -20.61 -16.47
CA GLY A 206 -14.26 -21.34 -15.66
C GLY A 206 -13.98 -21.31 -14.15
N LEU A 207 -13.04 -20.47 -13.68
CA LEU A 207 -12.65 -20.35 -12.27
C LEU A 207 -13.87 -20.17 -11.35
N ARG A 208 -14.78 -19.26 -11.71
CA ARG A 208 -15.95 -18.92 -10.87
C ARG A 208 -16.94 -20.06 -10.72
N SER A 209 -17.00 -20.98 -11.68
CA SER A 209 -17.82 -22.19 -11.64
C SER A 209 -17.11 -23.41 -11.06
N HIS A 210 -15.80 -23.33 -10.79
CA HIS A 210 -15.03 -24.47 -10.31
C HIS A 210 -15.43 -24.82 -8.85
N PRO A 211 -15.95 -26.04 -8.57
CA PRO A 211 -16.52 -26.36 -7.26
C PRO A 211 -15.54 -26.21 -6.08
N LEU A 212 -14.30 -26.68 -6.25
CA LEU A 212 -13.26 -26.53 -5.22
C LEU A 212 -12.93 -25.07 -4.93
N TYR A 213 -12.83 -24.23 -5.97
CA TYR A 213 -12.58 -22.80 -5.81
C TYR A 213 -13.71 -22.11 -5.05
N GLN A 214 -14.97 -22.39 -5.41
CA GLN A 214 -16.13 -21.82 -4.72
C GLN A 214 -16.15 -22.20 -3.24
N ARG A 215 -15.91 -23.47 -2.93
CA ARG A 215 -15.84 -23.97 -1.55
C ARG A 215 -14.72 -23.28 -0.76
N LEU A 216 -13.50 -23.29 -1.28
CA LEU A 216 -12.36 -22.64 -0.63
C LEU A 216 -12.60 -21.14 -0.44
N ARG A 217 -13.10 -20.45 -1.47
CA ARG A 217 -13.44 -19.02 -1.39
C ARG A 217 -14.48 -18.76 -0.30
N GLN A 218 -15.56 -19.54 -0.24
CA GLN A 218 -16.59 -19.39 0.80
C GLN A 218 -16.02 -19.63 2.21
N GLU A 219 -15.18 -20.66 2.39
CA GLU A 219 -14.51 -20.93 3.66
C GLU A 219 -13.60 -19.75 4.08
N LEU A 220 -12.80 -19.22 3.15
CA LEU A 220 -11.93 -18.06 3.37
C LEU A 220 -12.74 -16.82 3.76
N MET A 221 -13.80 -16.50 3.01
CA MET A 221 -14.68 -15.36 3.30
C MET A 221 -15.33 -15.50 4.68
N SER A 222 -15.83 -16.69 5.03
CA SER A 222 -16.43 -16.96 6.34
C SER A 222 -15.44 -16.76 7.49
N ARG A 223 -14.17 -17.17 7.31
CA ARG A 223 -13.11 -16.95 8.30
C ARG A 223 -12.79 -15.46 8.46
N VAL A 224 -12.75 -14.70 7.37
CA VAL A 224 -12.55 -13.24 7.40
C VAL A 224 -13.69 -12.55 8.13
N LEU A 225 -14.95 -12.84 7.76
CA LEU A 225 -16.13 -12.17 8.31
C LEU A 225 -16.47 -12.55 9.76
N SER A 226 -15.88 -13.63 10.28
CA SER A 226 -16.02 -14.03 11.69
C SER A 226 -14.86 -13.56 12.56
N ALA A 227 -13.86 -12.89 11.99
CA ALA A 227 -12.70 -12.42 12.73
C ALA A 227 -13.00 -11.10 13.45
N ASN A 228 -12.57 -11.03 14.71
CA ASN A 228 -12.53 -9.78 15.45
C ASN A 228 -11.33 -8.92 15.01
N SER A 229 -10.20 -9.57 14.82
CA SER A 229 -8.94 -8.94 14.43
C SER A 229 -8.27 -9.74 13.32
N ILE A 230 -7.76 -9.06 12.30
CA ILE A 230 -7.06 -9.65 11.17
C ILE A 230 -5.64 -9.10 11.15
N PHE A 231 -4.65 -9.98 11.24
CA PHE A 231 -3.26 -9.64 10.99
C PHE A 231 -2.87 -9.97 9.55
N ILE A 232 -2.24 -9.02 8.86
CA ILE A 232 -1.68 -9.24 7.51
C ILE A 232 -0.19 -8.98 7.56
N PHE A 233 0.60 -10.06 7.55
CA PHE A 233 2.04 -9.97 7.71
C PHE A 233 2.77 -9.74 6.39
N GLY A 234 3.91 -9.06 6.49
CA GLY A 234 4.82 -8.79 5.38
C GLY A 234 5.61 -10.02 4.93
N GLY A 235 6.41 -9.84 3.87
CA GLY A 235 7.21 -10.88 3.23
C GLY A 235 7.13 -10.74 1.71
N HIS A 236 6.95 -11.84 0.98
CA HIS A 236 6.88 -11.80 -0.48
C HIS A 236 5.56 -11.16 -0.98
N VAL A 237 5.58 -9.85 -1.21
CA VAL A 237 4.41 -9.03 -1.61
C VAL A 237 3.65 -9.60 -2.80
N ALA A 238 4.35 -10.00 -3.87
CA ALA A 238 3.68 -10.56 -5.05
C ALA A 238 2.94 -11.86 -4.75
N VAL A 239 3.41 -12.70 -3.82
CA VAL A 239 2.67 -13.91 -3.44
C VAL A 239 1.46 -13.55 -2.59
N LEU A 240 1.65 -12.73 -1.55
CA LEU A 240 0.56 -12.28 -0.69
C LEU A 240 -0.58 -11.67 -1.52
N PHE A 241 -0.25 -10.66 -2.33
CA PHE A 241 -1.22 -9.92 -3.12
C PHE A 241 -1.92 -10.82 -4.15
N ASN A 242 -1.17 -11.60 -4.94
CA ASN A 242 -1.77 -12.48 -5.94
C ASN A 242 -2.68 -13.55 -5.34
N ARG A 243 -2.38 -14.05 -4.13
CA ARG A 243 -3.23 -15.07 -3.48
C ARG A 243 -4.52 -14.45 -2.97
N LEU A 244 -4.44 -13.29 -2.33
CA LEU A 244 -5.63 -12.54 -1.89
C LEU A 244 -6.52 -12.13 -3.09
N ASN A 245 -5.91 -11.66 -4.18
CA ASN A 245 -6.63 -11.30 -5.41
C ASN A 245 -7.24 -12.53 -6.12
N PHE A 246 -6.53 -13.66 -6.17
CA PHE A 246 -7.04 -14.88 -6.79
C PHE A 246 -8.35 -15.38 -6.16
N PHE A 247 -8.45 -15.33 -4.83
CA PHE A 247 -9.68 -15.69 -4.12
C PHE A 247 -10.68 -14.55 -3.99
N ASP A 248 -10.37 -13.37 -4.55
CA ASP A 248 -11.29 -12.24 -4.64
C ASP A 248 -11.89 -11.87 -3.26
N LEU A 249 -11.00 -11.59 -2.30
CA LEU A 249 -11.33 -11.33 -0.89
C LEU A 249 -11.51 -9.84 -0.55
N LYS A 250 -11.38 -8.94 -1.54
CA LYS A 250 -11.49 -7.49 -1.35
C LYS A 250 -12.78 -7.10 -0.64
N ASP A 251 -13.92 -7.57 -1.15
CA ASP A 251 -15.23 -7.23 -0.61
C ASP A 251 -15.41 -7.75 0.82
N SER A 252 -14.86 -8.93 1.14
CA SER A 252 -14.90 -9.46 2.50
C SER A 252 -14.04 -8.66 3.47
N PHE A 253 -12.93 -8.07 3.03
CA PHE A 253 -12.16 -7.15 3.88
C PHE A 253 -12.88 -5.83 4.12
N LEU A 254 -13.49 -5.24 3.08
CA LEU A 254 -14.32 -4.05 3.22
C LEU A 254 -15.48 -4.29 4.17
N GLU A 255 -16.17 -5.41 4.00
CA GLU A 255 -17.29 -5.80 4.86
C GLU A 255 -16.82 -6.07 6.29
N ALA A 256 -15.74 -6.81 6.52
CA ALA A 256 -15.18 -7.01 7.86
C ALA A 256 -14.86 -5.67 8.55
N LEU A 257 -14.26 -4.72 7.82
CA LEU A 257 -13.94 -3.39 8.36
C LEU A 257 -15.21 -2.58 8.70
N ASP A 258 -16.24 -2.60 7.84
CA ASP A 258 -17.55 -1.95 8.12
C ASP A 258 -18.26 -2.59 9.32
N ARG A 259 -18.04 -3.88 9.54
CA ARG A 259 -18.57 -4.64 10.67
C ARG A 259 -17.82 -4.37 11.99
N GLY A 260 -16.66 -3.73 11.96
CA GLY A 260 -15.88 -3.41 13.16
C GLY A 260 -14.67 -4.31 13.41
N THR A 261 -14.26 -5.11 12.42
CA THR A 261 -13.02 -5.89 12.50
C THR A 261 -11.80 -4.98 12.42
N ASN A 262 -10.84 -5.19 13.32
CA ASN A 262 -9.58 -4.45 13.32
C ASN A 262 -8.53 -5.13 12.43
N PHE A 263 -7.79 -4.35 11.66
CA PHE A 263 -6.69 -4.82 10.82
C PHE A 263 -5.34 -4.37 11.38
N TYR A 264 -4.40 -5.30 11.48
CA TYR A 264 -3.03 -5.05 11.93
C TYR A 264 -2.08 -5.50 10.83
N THR A 265 -1.43 -4.57 10.16
CA THR A 265 -0.71 -4.84 8.91
C THR A 265 0.76 -4.45 9.01
N VAL A 266 1.62 -5.26 8.39
CA VAL A 266 3.07 -5.03 8.36
C VAL A 266 3.56 -5.01 6.92
N SER A 267 4.36 -4.01 6.55
CA SER A 267 5.10 -3.95 5.28
C SER A 267 4.20 -4.24 4.06
N ALA A 268 4.43 -5.34 3.33
CA ALA A 268 3.62 -5.78 2.20
C ALA A 268 2.11 -5.90 2.52
N GLY A 269 1.75 -6.29 3.76
CA GLY A 269 0.36 -6.30 4.21
C GLY A 269 -0.24 -4.90 4.22
N SER A 270 0.50 -3.90 4.70
CA SER A 270 0.08 -2.49 4.73
C SER A 270 -0.12 -1.93 3.31
N LEU A 271 0.83 -2.22 2.41
CA LEU A 271 0.74 -1.83 1.00
C LEU A 271 -0.48 -2.44 0.29
N SER A 272 -0.80 -3.70 0.61
CA SER A 272 -1.93 -4.40 -0.03
C SER A 272 -3.28 -3.76 0.26
N LEU A 273 -3.43 -2.99 1.35
CA LEU A 273 -4.68 -2.32 1.70
C LEU A 273 -4.81 -0.91 1.10
N CYS A 274 -3.72 -0.34 0.59
CA CYS A 274 -3.72 0.97 -0.06
C CYS A 274 -4.26 0.91 -1.50
N ASP A 275 -4.35 2.05 -2.18
CA ASP A 275 -4.69 2.11 -3.61
C ASP A 275 -3.59 1.52 -4.50
N TYR A 276 -2.32 1.76 -4.15
CA TYR A 276 -1.20 1.25 -4.91
C TYR A 276 -0.26 0.40 -4.05
N VAL A 277 0.18 -0.71 -4.64
CA VAL A 277 1.26 -1.53 -4.12
C VAL A 277 2.54 -1.07 -4.79
N VAL A 278 3.42 -0.44 -4.03
CA VAL A 278 4.74 0.00 -4.50
C VAL A 278 5.79 -0.99 -3.98
N VAL A 279 6.71 -1.42 -4.83
CA VAL A 279 7.79 -2.34 -4.47
C VAL A 279 9.14 -1.73 -4.81
N PHE A 280 10.11 -2.04 -3.96
CA PHE A 280 11.50 -1.66 -4.13
C PHE A 280 12.23 -2.88 -4.70
N ASP A 281 12.75 -2.77 -5.92
CA ASP A 281 13.50 -3.84 -6.56
C ASP A 281 15.00 -3.59 -6.32
N GLU A 282 15.71 -4.51 -5.67
CA GLU A 282 17.18 -4.42 -5.49
C GLU A 282 17.90 -4.38 -6.85
N ALA A 283 17.34 -5.01 -7.90
CA ALA A 283 17.89 -5.00 -9.25
C ALA A 283 17.69 -3.68 -10.00
N SER A 284 16.88 -2.74 -9.47
CA SER A 284 16.73 -1.40 -10.05
C SER A 284 18.02 -0.57 -9.98
N SER A 285 18.92 -0.91 -9.04
CA SER A 285 20.21 -0.26 -8.86
C SER A 285 21.16 -0.42 -10.06
N GLU A 286 21.01 -1.48 -10.87
CA GLU A 286 21.80 -1.66 -12.11
C GLU A 286 21.43 -0.66 -13.20
N TRP A 287 20.21 -0.10 -13.17
CA TRP A 287 19.67 0.77 -14.23
C TRP A 287 19.88 2.27 -13.96
N THR A 288 20.12 2.65 -12.70
CA THR A 288 20.37 4.03 -12.26
C THR A 288 21.85 4.24 -11.93
N GLN A 289 22.75 3.95 -12.86
CA GLN A 289 24.21 4.02 -12.65
C GLN A 289 24.80 5.41 -12.34
N SER A 290 24.01 6.46 -12.07
CA SER A 290 24.55 7.80 -11.79
C SER A 290 23.61 8.80 -11.09
N SER A 291 22.42 8.42 -10.64
CA SER A 291 21.44 9.39 -10.11
C SER A 291 20.93 9.02 -8.73
N ARG A 292 20.91 10.01 -7.81
CA ARG A 292 20.44 9.91 -6.42
C ARG A 292 18.94 9.59 -6.24
N MET A 293 18.18 9.57 -7.33
CA MET A 293 16.75 9.27 -7.32
C MET A 293 16.54 7.78 -7.62
N TYR A 294 16.23 6.99 -6.58
CA TYR A 294 15.97 5.55 -6.67
C TYR A 294 14.67 5.25 -7.43
N ASP A 295 14.69 4.19 -8.25
CA ASP A 295 13.49 3.73 -8.97
C ASP A 295 12.66 2.81 -8.07
N PHE A 296 11.40 3.17 -7.85
CA PHE A 296 10.41 2.32 -7.21
C PHE A 296 9.36 1.90 -8.23
N GLU A 297 9.02 0.61 -8.20
CA GLU A 297 8.06 0.02 -9.12
C GLU A 297 6.66 0.12 -8.53
N LEU A 298 5.73 0.77 -9.25
CA LEU A 298 4.31 0.50 -9.03
C LEU A 298 4.03 -0.94 -9.47
N PHE A 299 3.82 -1.82 -8.50
CA PHE A 299 3.59 -3.24 -8.74
C PHE A 299 2.17 -3.50 -9.21
N ASP A 300 1.16 -3.02 -8.49
CA ASP A 300 -0.25 -3.25 -8.85
C ASP A 300 -1.20 -2.29 -8.12
N ARG A 301 -2.50 -2.36 -8.40
CA ARG A 301 -3.52 -1.73 -7.57
C ARG A 301 -3.76 -2.57 -6.33
N GLY A 302 -3.66 -1.98 -5.15
CA GLY A 302 -4.02 -2.65 -3.91
C GLY A 302 -5.54 -2.81 -3.76
N PHE A 303 -6.00 -3.22 -2.58
CA PHE A 303 -7.42 -3.39 -2.32
C PHE A 303 -8.18 -2.05 -2.22
N GLY A 304 -7.49 -0.93 -2.02
CA GLY A 304 -8.12 0.39 -1.95
C GLY A 304 -9.06 0.52 -0.75
N LEU A 305 -8.74 -0.15 0.37
CA LEU A 305 -9.40 0.09 1.65
C LEU A 305 -9.03 1.47 2.18
N VAL A 306 -7.82 1.94 1.85
CA VAL A 306 -7.33 3.27 2.19
C VAL A 306 -6.77 3.96 0.97
N THR A 307 -7.34 5.11 0.64
CA THR A 307 -7.07 5.83 -0.62
C THR A 307 -6.37 7.18 -0.40
N LYS A 308 -6.44 7.74 0.81
CA LYS A 308 -5.93 9.09 1.13
C LYS A 308 -4.43 9.14 1.41
N ILE A 309 -3.81 7.98 1.63
CA ILE A 309 -2.37 7.85 1.87
C ILE A 309 -1.76 6.83 0.93
N GLN A 310 -0.51 7.07 0.53
CA GLN A 310 0.34 6.07 -0.09
C GLN A 310 1.47 5.73 0.88
N LEU A 311 1.56 4.47 1.28
CA LEU A 311 2.58 4.02 2.22
C LEU A 311 3.89 3.68 1.49
N PHE A 312 5.00 4.01 2.14
CA PHE A 312 6.36 3.59 1.78
C PHE A 312 7.00 2.92 3.01
N PRO A 313 6.81 1.61 3.17
CA PRO A 313 7.45 0.84 4.23
C PRO A 313 8.98 0.84 4.05
N HIS A 314 9.73 0.72 5.16
CA HIS A 314 11.20 0.75 5.16
C HIS A 314 11.77 2.00 4.47
N CYS A 315 11.13 3.16 4.65
CA CYS A 315 11.45 4.33 3.83
C CYS A 315 12.91 4.77 3.94
N LYS A 316 13.57 4.58 5.08
CA LYS A 316 14.99 4.94 5.27
C LYS A 316 15.95 4.08 4.45
N ASP A 317 15.55 2.86 4.11
CA ASP A 317 16.40 1.91 3.38
C ASP A 317 16.36 2.17 1.87
N TYR A 318 15.25 2.73 1.36
CA TYR A 318 14.97 2.78 -0.08
C TYR A 318 14.74 4.19 -0.64
N ILE A 319 14.57 5.20 0.21
CA ILE A 319 14.29 6.58 -0.21
C ILE A 319 15.34 7.51 0.39
N ALA A 320 16.07 8.23 -0.46
CA ALA A 320 17.00 9.28 -0.05
C ALA A 320 16.20 10.49 0.48
N MET A 321 15.83 10.44 1.76
CA MET A 321 14.94 11.43 2.38
C MET A 321 15.59 12.81 2.54
N GLU A 322 16.91 12.87 2.47
CA GLU A 322 17.72 14.08 2.49
C GLU A 322 17.80 14.78 1.12
N ASP A 323 17.38 14.12 0.04
CA ASP A 323 17.37 14.70 -1.31
C ASP A 323 15.99 15.28 -1.66
N PRO A 324 15.84 16.63 -1.70
CA PRO A 324 14.54 17.26 -1.95
C PRO A 324 13.94 16.92 -3.32
N ASP A 325 14.77 16.64 -4.33
CA ASP A 325 14.26 16.26 -5.65
C ASP A 325 13.65 14.86 -5.61
N THR A 326 14.26 13.93 -4.88
CA THR A 326 13.73 12.57 -4.69
C THR A 326 12.39 12.61 -3.95
N ILE A 327 12.26 13.47 -2.93
CA ILE A 327 11.00 13.67 -2.21
C ILE A 327 9.94 14.31 -3.10
N ALA A 328 10.30 15.37 -3.84
CA ALA A 328 9.39 16.05 -4.75
C ALA A 328 8.91 15.11 -5.88
N TYR A 329 9.82 14.30 -6.43
CA TYR A 329 9.51 13.26 -7.40
C TYR A 329 8.52 12.24 -6.85
N THR A 330 8.77 11.72 -5.64
CA THR A 330 7.92 10.71 -5.01
C THR A 330 6.52 11.24 -4.71
N ALA A 331 6.43 12.44 -4.10
CA ALA A 331 5.17 13.11 -3.83
C ALA A 331 4.43 13.46 -5.13
N ALA A 332 5.15 13.85 -6.19
CA ALA A 332 4.55 14.08 -7.48
C ALA A 332 4.04 12.78 -8.08
N ARG A 333 4.84 11.74 -8.25
CA ARG A 333 4.43 10.50 -8.93
C ARG A 333 3.15 9.92 -8.34
N PHE A 334 3.01 9.94 -7.01
CA PHE A 334 1.82 9.44 -6.30
C PHE A 334 0.90 10.53 -5.74
N SER A 335 0.84 11.69 -6.41
CA SER A 335 0.07 12.88 -5.99
C SER A 335 -1.44 12.71 -5.72
N ARG A 336 -2.03 11.53 -5.96
CA ARG A 336 -3.42 11.24 -5.60
C ARG A 336 -3.63 11.13 -4.09
N SER A 337 -2.56 10.82 -3.35
CA SER A 337 -2.59 10.51 -1.93
C SER A 337 -1.41 11.16 -1.24
N LEU A 338 -1.49 11.38 0.07
CA LEU A 338 -0.31 11.81 0.84
C LEU A 338 0.69 10.65 0.93
N CYS A 339 1.91 10.86 0.46
CA CYS A 339 2.99 9.89 0.61
C CYS A 339 3.50 9.87 2.06
N VAL A 340 3.43 8.71 2.70
CA VAL A 340 3.81 8.49 4.10
C VAL A 340 4.85 7.38 4.17
N GLY A 341 6.08 7.74 4.53
CA GLY A 341 7.14 6.82 4.90
C GLY A 341 6.92 6.24 6.29
N LEU A 342 7.07 4.91 6.40
CA LEU A 342 7.02 4.17 7.65
C LEU A 342 8.32 3.38 7.81
N ASP A 343 8.91 3.44 8.99
CA ASP A 343 10.07 2.63 9.36
C ASP A 343 9.73 1.66 10.50
N GLN A 344 10.72 1.00 11.10
CA GLN A 344 10.52 -0.15 11.97
C GLN A 344 9.55 0.10 13.15
N HIS A 345 9.68 1.26 13.79
CA HIS A 345 8.86 1.63 14.94
C HIS A 345 7.78 2.68 14.61
N SER A 346 7.58 2.97 13.32
CA SER A 346 6.51 3.83 12.84
C SER A 346 5.19 3.06 12.83
N PHE A 347 4.16 3.62 13.44
CA PHE A 347 2.80 3.07 13.39
C PHE A 347 1.81 4.17 13.05
N LEU A 348 0.99 3.92 12.03
CA LEU A 348 -0.12 4.78 11.64
C LEU A 348 -1.43 4.07 11.95
N LEU A 349 -2.27 4.70 12.78
CA LEU A 349 -3.63 4.26 13.04
C LEU A 349 -4.59 5.02 12.12
N MET A 350 -5.44 4.27 11.43
CA MET A 350 -6.62 4.79 10.75
C MET A 350 -7.87 4.32 11.51
N GLU A 351 -8.76 5.25 11.79
CA GLU A 351 -10.07 4.98 12.35
C GLU A 351 -11.10 6.01 11.84
N THR A 352 -12.35 5.82 12.20
CA THR A 352 -13.44 6.78 11.99
C THR A 352 -14.08 7.13 13.31
N TYR A 353 -14.57 8.36 13.41
CA TYR A 353 -15.24 8.84 14.59
C TYR A 353 -16.33 9.85 14.24
N GLN A 354 -17.28 10.03 15.16
CA GLN A 354 -18.37 10.99 15.03
C GLN A 354 -18.00 12.30 15.73
N HIS A 355 -18.17 13.43 15.05
CA HIS A 355 -18.04 14.76 15.63
C HIS A 355 -19.19 15.64 15.14
N GLN A 356 -19.98 16.19 16.07
CA GLN A 356 -21.15 17.02 15.77
C GLN A 356 -22.15 16.37 14.79
N GLY A 357 -22.36 15.05 14.92
CA GLY A 357 -23.31 14.29 14.08
C GLY A 357 -22.82 13.99 12.66
N ARG A 358 -21.55 14.29 12.34
CA ARG A 358 -20.89 13.91 11.08
C ARG A 358 -19.75 12.93 11.36
N GLU A 359 -19.61 11.95 10.48
CA GLU A 359 -18.49 11.00 10.50
C GLU A 359 -17.24 11.61 9.85
N TYR A 360 -16.10 11.41 10.49
CA TYR A 360 -14.79 11.79 9.96
C TYR A 360 -13.85 10.60 10.02
N GLU A 361 -12.94 10.54 9.06
CA GLU A 361 -11.75 9.70 9.17
C GLU A 361 -10.69 10.39 10.01
N ARG A 362 -9.89 9.59 10.70
CA ARG A 362 -8.73 10.01 11.48
C ARG A 362 -7.54 9.15 11.13
N PHE A 363 -6.41 9.81 10.91
CA PHE A 363 -5.11 9.19 10.67
C PHE A 363 -4.15 9.72 11.73
N THR A 364 -3.67 8.87 12.63
CA THR A 364 -2.87 9.28 13.79
C THR A 364 -1.57 8.51 13.85
N SER A 365 -0.46 9.23 14.04
CA SER A 365 0.82 8.62 14.40
C SER A 365 0.73 8.03 15.81
N VAL A 366 0.89 6.71 15.94
CA VAL A 366 0.84 5.99 17.22
C VAL A 366 2.16 5.27 17.55
N GLY A 367 3.20 5.47 16.73
CA GLY A 367 4.57 5.06 17.04
C GLY A 367 5.18 5.98 18.11
N GLN A 368 5.62 5.40 19.23
CA GLN A 368 6.21 6.17 20.35
C GLN A 368 7.70 6.46 20.09
N ASP A 369 8.39 5.52 19.46
CA ASP A 369 9.85 5.58 19.28
C ASP A 369 10.24 6.24 17.95
N GLU A 370 9.35 6.17 16.95
CA GLU A 370 9.61 6.66 15.59
C GLU A 370 8.33 7.27 15.01
N GLY A 371 8.47 8.42 14.34
CA GLY A 371 7.36 9.15 13.73
C GLY A 371 6.96 8.61 12.36
N LEU A 372 6.03 9.31 11.72
CA LEU A 372 5.71 9.11 10.30
C LEU A 372 6.45 10.15 9.46
N TYR A 373 7.01 9.74 8.34
CA TYR A 373 7.72 10.62 7.42
C TYR A 373 6.78 11.09 6.31
N LEU A 374 6.34 12.34 6.34
CA LEU A 374 5.39 12.89 5.39
C LEU A 374 6.15 13.56 4.24
N PHE A 375 6.04 13.00 3.03
CA PHE A 375 6.72 13.54 1.85
C PHE A 375 5.89 14.66 1.23
N ARG A 376 6.42 15.88 1.24
CA ARG A 376 5.72 17.06 0.75
C ARG A 376 6.05 17.36 -0.71
N PRO A 377 5.10 17.90 -1.51
CA PRO A 377 5.35 18.27 -2.91
C PRO A 377 6.46 19.31 -3.11
N ASN A 378 6.78 20.11 -2.08
CA ASN A 378 7.87 21.09 -2.10
C ASN A 378 9.27 20.44 -1.95
N GLY A 379 9.35 19.13 -1.77
CA GLY A 379 10.60 18.40 -1.55
C GLY A 379 11.03 18.26 -0.08
N SER A 380 10.25 18.77 0.89
CA SER A 380 10.56 18.58 2.32
C SER A 380 9.96 17.30 2.89
N VAL A 381 10.61 16.75 3.91
CA VAL A 381 10.05 15.69 4.76
C VAL A 381 9.64 16.29 6.10
N GLU A 382 8.38 16.12 6.47
CA GLU A 382 7.89 16.48 7.81
C GLU A 382 7.74 15.22 8.66
N ILE A 383 8.05 15.30 9.95
CA ILE A 383 7.91 14.16 10.86
C ILE A 383 6.67 14.35 11.73
N ALA A 384 5.71 13.44 11.61
CA ALA A 384 4.53 13.38 12.48
C ALA A 384 4.80 12.45 13.66
N HIS A 385 5.10 13.04 14.82
CA HIS A 385 5.36 12.31 16.06
C HIS A 385 4.08 11.73 16.68
N TYR A 386 4.24 10.87 17.68
CA TYR A 386 3.16 10.28 18.45
C TYR A 386 2.03 11.27 18.79
N GLY A 387 0.79 10.88 18.55
CA GLY A 387 -0.41 11.68 18.79
C GLY A 387 -0.73 12.69 17.69
N THR A 388 0.15 12.89 16.71
CA THR A 388 -0.12 13.81 15.59
C THR A 388 -1.21 13.24 14.68
N GLU A 389 -2.31 13.98 14.53
CA GLU A 389 -3.34 13.71 13.54
C GLU A 389 -2.99 14.34 12.18
N LEU A 390 -3.13 13.57 11.10
CA LEU A 390 -2.86 14.05 9.74
C LEU A 390 -4.05 14.85 9.21
N ALA A 391 -3.76 16.04 8.67
CA ALA A 391 -4.73 16.87 7.95
C ALA A 391 -4.84 16.41 6.49
N LEU A 392 -5.87 15.60 6.21
CA LEU A 392 -6.16 15.03 4.88
C LEU A 392 -7.61 15.36 4.51
N PRO A 393 -7.96 15.47 3.21
CA PRO A 393 -9.34 15.74 2.79
C PRO A 393 -10.36 14.82 3.50
N GLY A 394 -11.41 15.39 4.09
CA GLY A 394 -12.41 14.65 4.86
C GLY A 394 -12.00 14.23 6.29
N THR A 395 -10.85 14.68 6.80
CA THR A 395 -10.51 14.62 8.24
C THR A 395 -10.87 15.95 8.92
N LEU A 396 -11.20 15.91 10.21
CA LEU A 396 -11.58 17.13 10.95
C LEU A 396 -10.46 18.20 10.96
N PRO A 397 -9.16 17.86 11.13
CA PRO A 397 -8.07 18.85 11.03
C PRO A 397 -7.94 19.53 9.66
N TYR A 398 -8.43 18.90 8.59
CA TYR A 398 -8.41 19.49 7.24
C TYR A 398 -9.58 20.45 7.05
N GLU A 399 -10.79 20.01 7.40
CA GLU A 399 -12.01 20.81 7.25
C GLU A 399 -11.96 22.08 8.12
N SER A 400 -11.37 22.00 9.32
CA SER A 400 -11.18 23.15 10.22
C SER A 400 -10.17 24.19 9.73
N ARG A 401 -9.30 23.85 8.77
CA ARG A 401 -8.37 24.81 8.14
C ARG A 401 -8.93 25.49 6.90
N ALA A 402 -10.03 24.95 6.35
CA ALA A 402 -10.67 25.46 5.14
C ALA A 402 -11.74 26.53 5.44
N VAL A 403 -12.08 26.71 6.73
CA VAL A 403 -12.92 27.78 7.29
C VAL A 403 -12.02 28.86 7.86
#